data_AF-A0A8X6U3T2-F1
#
_entry.id   AF-A0A8X6U3T2-F1
#
_cell.length_a   1.000
_cell.length_b   1.000
_cell.length_c   1.000
_cell.angle_alpha   90.00
_cell.angle_beta   90.00
_cell.angle_gamma   90.00
#
_symmetry.space_group_name_H-M   'P 1'
#
loop_
_entity.id
_entity.type
_entity.pdbx_description
1 polymer ?
#
loop_
_entity_poly.entity_id
_entity_poly.type
_entity_poly.pdbx_seq_one_letter_code
_entity_poly.pdbx_strand_id
1 'polypeptide(L)'
;MEDLIKRRSPIRANFTKRFNVLIAALNEENLNWEDIEIKLCSLERIAKDLGEYDDSICNALVDAKSEEYDKIEEYREKLDVARIRVKAYIGKLILSPNRRYQLLQRKPN
;
A
#
# COMPACT_ATOMS: atom_id res chain seq x y z
N MET A 1 -9.89 8.33 23.29
CA MET A 1 -9.48 8.96 22.01
C MET A 1 -7.97 9.16 21.93
N GLU A 2 -7.36 9.84 22.90
CA GLU A 2 -5.90 10.04 22.96
C GLU A 2 -5.10 8.73 22.89
N ASP A 3 -5.56 7.68 23.56
CA ASP A 3 -4.91 6.36 23.51
C ASP A 3 -5.00 5.68 22.15
N LEU A 4 -6.10 5.87 21.41
CA LEU A 4 -6.25 5.35 20.05
C LEU A 4 -5.29 6.07 19.09
N ILE A 5 -5.20 7.39 19.20
CA ILE A 5 -4.27 8.20 18.40
C ILE A 5 -2.80 7.81 18.72
N LYS A 6 -2.47 7.61 20.00
CA LYS A 6 -1.12 7.16 20.41
C LYS A 6 -0.79 5.77 19.86
N ARG A 7 -1.74 4.82 19.87
CA ARG A 7 -1.55 3.47 19.31
C ARG A 7 -1.51 3.44 17.78
N ARG A 8 -2.23 4.34 17.12
CA ARG A 8 -2.22 4.53 15.66
C ARG A 8 -0.88 5.07 15.14
N SER A 9 -0.27 6.01 15.87
CA SER A 9 0.95 6.71 15.45
C SER A 9 2.11 5.80 14.99
N PRO A 10 2.51 4.73 15.72
CA PRO A 10 3.56 3.83 15.26
C PRO A 10 3.17 3.04 14.00
N ILE A 11 1.91 2.65 13.85
CA ILE A 11 1.40 1.94 12.67
C ILE A 11 1.47 2.86 11.45
N ARG A 12 1.06 4.12 11.62
CA ARG A 12 1.14 5.17 10.61
C ARG A 12 2.57 5.45 10.15
N ALA A 13 3.51 5.52 11.10
CA ALA A 13 4.93 5.68 10.78
C ALA A 13 5.47 4.48 9.98
N ASN A 14 5.08 3.26 10.36
CA ASN A 14 5.46 2.05 9.65
C ASN A 14 4.85 2.01 8.22
N PHE A 15 3.58 2.37 8.07
CA PHE A 15 2.92 2.50 6.76
C PHE A 15 3.69 3.44 5.85
N THR A 16 3.99 4.65 6.33
CA THR A 16 4.71 5.68 5.56
C THR A 16 6.09 5.20 5.13
N LYS A 17 6.83 4.54 6.03
CA LYS A 17 8.12 3.94 5.71
C LYS A 17 8.01 2.89 4.60
N ARG A 18 7.04 1.99 4.69
CA ARG A 18 6.84 0.91 3.71
C ARG A 18 6.36 1.43 2.36
N PHE A 19 5.48 2.43 2.37
CA PHE A 19 5.04 3.12 1.17
C PHE A 19 6.22 3.74 0.43
N ASN A 20 7.08 4.50 1.13
CA ASN A 20 8.25 5.13 0.51
C ASN A 20 9.23 4.09 -0.06
N VAL A 21 9.43 2.97 0.64
CA VAL A 21 10.25 1.86 0.14
C VAL A 21 9.66 1.25 -1.14
N LEU A 22 8.35 1.03 -1.19
CA LEU A 22 7.68 0.51 -2.38
C LEU A 22 7.79 1.48 -3.56
N ILE A 23 7.54 2.77 -3.32
CA ILE A 23 7.63 3.80 -4.37
C ILE A 23 9.06 3.96 -4.88
N ALA A 24 10.05 3.94 -3.99
CA ALA A 24 11.46 3.98 -4.37
C ALA A 24 11.81 2.79 -5.27
N ALA A 25 11.43 1.58 -4.85
CA ALA A 25 11.65 0.38 -5.63
C ALA A 25 11.00 0.50 -7.02
N LEU A 26 9.73 0.94 -7.10
CA LEU A 26 9.00 1.17 -8.35
C LEU A 26 9.63 2.18 -9.31
N ASN A 27 10.58 3.00 -8.86
CA ASN A 27 11.32 3.95 -9.69
C ASN A 27 12.68 3.40 -10.15
N GLU A 28 13.12 2.22 -9.69
CA GLU A 28 14.38 1.60 -10.12
C GLU A 28 14.27 1.01 -11.53
N GLU A 29 15.36 1.01 -12.30
CA GLU A 29 15.36 0.49 -13.67
C GLU A 29 15.27 -1.05 -13.72
N ASN A 30 15.88 -1.75 -12.76
CA ASN A 30 15.97 -3.22 -12.70
C ASN A 30 15.09 -3.81 -11.60
N LEU A 31 13.79 -3.71 -11.82
CA LEU A 31 12.75 -4.16 -10.90
C LEU A 31 12.51 -5.67 -10.92
N ASN A 32 12.49 -6.30 -9.73
CA ASN A 32 11.96 -7.64 -9.52
C ASN A 32 10.47 -7.59 -9.13
N TRP A 33 9.61 -8.18 -9.95
CA TRP A 33 8.16 -8.12 -9.76
C TRP A 33 7.68 -8.88 -8.52
N GLU A 34 8.30 -10.02 -8.20
CA GLU A 34 7.96 -10.82 -7.01
C GLU A 34 8.21 -10.01 -5.74
N ASP A 35 9.33 -9.27 -5.72
CA ASP A 35 9.72 -8.42 -4.62
C ASP A 35 8.80 -7.19 -4.46
N ILE A 36 8.35 -6.60 -5.57
CA ILE A 36 7.33 -5.53 -5.55
C ILE A 36 5.99 -6.04 -5.03
N GLU A 37 5.56 -7.22 -5.43
CA GLU A 37 4.32 -7.83 -4.95
C GLU A 37 4.39 -8.12 -3.44
N ILE A 38 5.51 -8.66 -2.96
CA ILE A 38 5.75 -8.88 -1.51
C ILE A 38 5.68 -7.55 -0.75
N LYS A 39 6.32 -6.49 -1.27
CA LYS A 39 6.29 -5.16 -0.66
C LYS A 39 4.88 -4.58 -0.62
N LEU A 40 4.09 -4.74 -1.69
CA LEU A 40 2.69 -4.31 -1.73
C LEU A 40 1.85 -5.09 -0.71
N CYS A 41 1.94 -6.43 -0.70
CA CYS A 41 1.24 -7.26 0.27
C CYS A 41 1.57 -6.87 1.72
N SER A 42 2.84 -6.55 2.01
CA SER A 42 3.23 -6.05 3.33
C SER A 42 2.61 -4.68 3.65
N LEU A 43 2.53 -3.79 2.67
CA LEU A 43 1.92 -2.47 2.84
C LEU A 43 0.41 -2.58 3.09
N GLU A 44 -0.28 -3.46 2.35
CA GLU A 44 -1.72 -3.71 2.50
C GLU A 44 -2.08 -4.28 3.86
N ARG A 45 -1.26 -5.17 4.43
CA ARG A 45 -1.45 -5.67 5.80
C ARG A 45 -1.41 -4.52 6.82
N ILE A 46 -0.41 -3.66 6.72
CA ILE A 46 -0.28 -2.50 7.62
C ILE A 46 -1.44 -1.53 7.41
N ALA A 47 -1.90 -1.35 6.17
CA ALA A 47 -3.04 -0.50 5.86
C ALA A 47 -4.34 -1.03 6.48
N LYS A 48 -4.52 -2.36 6.50
CA LYS A 48 -5.64 -3.00 7.19
C LYS A 48 -5.57 -2.73 8.69
N ASP A 49 -4.41 -2.97 9.31
CA ASP A 49 -4.22 -2.69 10.74
C ASP A 49 -4.49 -1.22 11.05
N LEU A 50 -4.03 -0.30 10.20
CA LEU A 50 -4.29 1.13 10.33
C LEU A 50 -5.78 1.46 10.18
N GLY A 51 -6.47 0.82 9.23
CA GLY A 51 -7.89 0.97 8.97
C GLY A 51 -8.77 0.64 10.16
N GLU A 52 -8.43 -0.40 10.94
CA GLU A 52 -9.18 -0.78 12.14
C GLU A 52 -9.14 0.32 13.22
N TYR A 53 -8.00 1.00 13.37
CA TYR A 53 -7.89 2.17 14.25
C TYR A 53 -8.60 3.40 13.66
N ASP A 54 -8.44 3.62 12.35
CA ASP A 54 -9.04 4.75 11.65
C ASP A 54 -10.57 4.70 11.72
N ASP A 55 -11.18 3.53 11.51
CA ASP A 55 -12.63 3.34 11.62
C ASP A 55 -13.11 3.56 13.06
N SER A 56 -12.34 3.12 14.05
CA SER A 56 -12.64 3.37 15.46
C SER A 56 -12.56 4.86 15.82
N ILE A 57 -11.63 5.60 15.22
CA ILE A 57 -11.47 7.05 15.40
C ILE A 57 -12.59 7.80 14.69
N CYS A 58 -12.91 7.44 13.44
CA CYS A 58 -14.02 8.00 12.68
C CYS A 58 -15.35 7.82 13.43
N ASN A 59 -15.64 6.61 13.90
CA ASN A 59 -16.86 6.35 14.67
C ASN A 59 -16.96 7.21 15.95
N ALA A 60 -15.83 7.54 16.56
CA ALA A 60 -15.78 8.41 17.74
C ALA A 60 -15.81 9.91 17.39
N LEU A 61 -15.64 10.29 16.12
CA LEU A 61 -15.63 11.66 15.62
C LEU A 61 -16.83 11.98 14.71
N VAL A 62 -17.86 11.13 14.66
CA VAL A 62 -19.01 11.28 13.73
C VAL A 62 -19.63 12.68 13.73
N ASP A 63 -19.65 13.36 14.87
CA ASP A 63 -20.24 14.70 15.02
C ASP A 63 -19.20 15.84 15.05
N ALA A 64 -17.91 15.52 14.96
CA ALA A 64 -16.82 16.49 15.04
C ALA A 64 -16.09 16.59 13.70
N LYS A 65 -16.22 17.73 13.00
CA LYS A 65 -15.29 18.08 11.91
C LYS A 65 -13.89 18.17 12.48
N SER A 66 -13.10 17.12 12.26
CA SER A 66 -11.78 16.94 12.85
C SER A 66 -10.75 16.75 11.76
N GLU A 67 -9.61 17.42 11.89
CA GLU A 67 -8.42 17.23 11.03
C GLU A 67 -7.93 15.78 10.97
N GLU A 68 -8.36 14.93 11.91
CA GLU A 68 -8.02 13.51 11.87
C GLU A 68 -8.69 12.77 10.71
N TYR A 69 -9.86 13.20 10.24
CA TYR A 69 -10.50 12.64 9.05
C TYR A 69 -9.66 12.87 7.79
N ASP A 70 -9.22 14.11 7.56
CA ASP A 70 -8.41 14.48 6.40
C ASP A 70 -7.11 13.64 6.37
N LYS A 71 -6.49 13.43 7.54
CA LYS A 71 -5.30 12.58 7.67
C LYS A 71 -5.61 11.12 7.33
N ILE A 72 -6.75 10.58 7.76
CA ILE A 72 -7.17 9.21 7.45
C ILE A 72 -7.33 9.04 5.93
N GLU A 73 -8.01 9.99 5.29
CA GLU A 73 -8.26 9.97 3.85
C GLU A 73 -6.95 10.04 3.05
N GLU A 74 -5.99 10.87 3.46
CA GLU A 74 -4.66 10.94 2.85
C GLU A 74 -3.94 9.57 2.81
N TYR A 75 -4.05 8.76 3.87
CA TYR A 75 -3.42 7.43 3.89
C TYR A 75 -4.14 6.41 3.01
N ARG A 76 -5.47 6.50 2.91
CA ARG A 76 -6.27 5.69 1.98
C ARG A 76 -5.88 6.00 0.53
N GLU A 77 -5.77 7.28 0.19
CA GLU A 77 -5.29 7.71 -1.14
C GLU A 77 -3.89 7.20 -1.45
N LYS A 78 -2.94 7.27 -0.50
CA LYS A 78 -1.59 6.72 -0.68
C LYS A 78 -1.60 5.23 -1.01
N LEU A 79 -2.45 4.45 -0.33
CA LEU A 79 -2.58 3.02 -0.62
C LEU A 79 -3.09 2.79 -2.05
N ASP A 80 -4.09 3.54 -2.47
CA ASP A 80 -4.63 3.41 -3.83
C ASP A 80 -3.62 3.81 -4.90
N VAL A 81 -2.84 4.88 -4.67
CA VAL A 81 -1.72 5.25 -5.54
C VAL A 81 -0.71 4.10 -5.66
N ALA A 82 -0.32 3.47 -4.54
CA ALA A 82 0.59 2.33 -4.56
C ALA A 82 0.02 1.16 -5.39
N ARG A 83 -1.24 0.78 -5.16
CA ARG A 83 -1.94 -0.28 -5.90
C ARG A 83 -1.98 -0.01 -7.40
N ILE A 84 -2.35 1.20 -7.79
CA ILE A 84 -2.42 1.61 -9.21
C ILE A 84 -1.04 1.51 -9.86
N ARG A 85 0.02 2.01 -9.20
CA ARG A 85 1.38 1.96 -9.76
C ARG A 85 1.90 0.53 -9.89
N VAL A 86 1.67 -0.34 -8.90
CA VAL A 86 2.05 -1.76 -8.99
C VAL A 86 1.27 -2.46 -10.11
N LYS A 87 -0.04 -2.23 -10.22
CA LYS A 87 -0.86 -2.80 -11.30
C LYS A 87 -0.40 -2.33 -12.68
N ALA A 88 -0.05 -1.05 -12.82
CA ALA A 88 0.51 -0.52 -14.06
C ALA A 88 1.86 -1.15 -14.41
N TYR A 89 2.73 -1.38 -13.41
CA TYR A 89 3.99 -2.07 -13.60
C TYR A 89 3.79 -3.53 -14.05
N ILE A 90 2.92 -4.29 -13.36
CA ILE A 90 2.56 -5.66 -13.77
C ILE A 90 1.95 -5.68 -15.17
N GLY A 91 1.07 -4.73 -15.49
CA GLY A 91 0.48 -4.58 -16.82
C GLY A 91 1.54 -4.37 -17.92
N LYS A 92 2.54 -3.52 -17.67
CA LYS A 92 3.69 -3.33 -18.58
C LYS A 92 4.50 -4.62 -18.76
N LEU A 93 4.66 -5.43 -17.70
CA LEU A 93 5.34 -6.72 -17.79
C LEU A 93 4.57 -7.75 -18.62
N ILE A 94 3.25 -7.80 -18.48
CA ILE A 94 2.38 -8.72 -19.24
C ILE A 94 2.31 -8.32 -20.73
N LEU A 95 2.31 -7.02 -21.02
CA LEU A 95 2.29 -6.48 -22.38
C LEU A 95 3.68 -6.47 -23.05
N SER A 96 4.77 -6.68 -22.29
CA SER A 96 6.10 -6.88 -22.85
C SER A 96 6.18 -8.24 -23.57
N PRO A 97 6.39 -8.27 -24.91
CA PRO A 97 6.37 -9.51 -25.68
C PRO A 97 7.38 -10.55 -25.18
N ASN A 98 8.49 -10.12 -24.60
CA ASN A 98 9.58 -11.01 -24.17
C ASN A 98 9.34 -11.71 -22.81
N ARG A 99 8.48 -11.20 -21.93
CA ARG A 99 8.18 -11.84 -20.63
C ARG A 99 6.91 -12.68 -20.62
N ARG A 100 5.96 -12.41 -21.53
CA ARG A 100 4.76 -13.25 -21.71
C ARG A 100 5.14 -14.71 -22.02
N TYR A 101 6.21 -14.92 -22.79
CA TYR A 101 6.76 -16.26 -23.05
C TYR A 101 7.40 -16.91 -21.81
N GLN A 102 8.08 -16.16 -20.94
CA GLN A 102 8.70 -16.74 -19.73
C GLN A 102 7.68 -17.12 -18.64
N LEU A 103 6.58 -16.36 -18.50
CA LEU A 103 5.49 -16.70 -17.59
C LEU A 103 4.66 -17.90 -18.09
N LEU A 104 4.49 -18.02 -19.42
CA LEU A 104 3.81 -19.17 -20.03
C LEU A 104 4.67 -20.45 -20.04
N GLN A 105 6.00 -20.32 -20.00
CA GLN A 105 6.93 -21.46 -19.92
C GLN A 105 7.21 -21.95 -18.49
N ARG A 106 6.65 -21.32 -17.45
CA ARG A 106 6.70 -21.81 -16.05
C ARG A 106 5.48 -22.69 -15.66
N LYS A 107 4.85 -23.36 -16.62
CA LYS A 107 4.22 -24.68 -16.38
C LYS A 107 5.11 -25.73 -17.07
N PRO A 108 5.32 -26.97 -16.57
CA PRO A 108 4.73 -27.67 -15.42
C PRO A 108 5.82 -28.28 -14.47
N ASN A 109 5.48 -28.83 -13.31
CA ASN A 109 5.04 -30.22 -13.07
C ASN A 109 4.05 -30.28 -11.90
#